data_AF-A0A0A1UFI1-F1
#
_entry.id   AF-A0A0A1UFI1-F1
#
_cell.length_a   1.000
_cell.length_b   1.000
_cell.length_c   1.000
_cell.angle_alpha   90.00
_cell.angle_beta   90.00
_cell.angle_gamma   90.00
#
_symmetry.space_group_name_H-M   'P 1'
#
loop_
_entity.id
_entity.type
_entity.pdbx_description
1 polymer ?
#
loop_
_entity_poly.entity_id
_entity_poly.type
_entity_poly.pdbx_seq_one_letter_code
_entity_poly.pdbx_strand_id
1 'polypeptide(L)'
;MTILRNCRRFKRKLIENECIIKVTRWKSNNKKHQSAAKKACEKSTTPIKGELNSITFHTQNLVMSTHFLFTNNASLPFKTQCSREKRNQEAIQLAVLIGLASQICTLTVEKPPKKSNVTQQIPRVVSLDFGNEVVELGSFVKTRFKNLLDNSYRTETERVKALRIYNRNVHVFTNNYLIDILTENGFFFNSHLSKVSKNTQRIEYFDQVFFNGTFFMSLSQMAQRGKALCNFFNETACKPSNSVLVYQDQRIADILKVPKRKSISNFN
;
A
#
# COMPACT_ATOMS: atom_id res chain seq x y z
N MET A 1 30.26 -3.50 9.89
CA MET A 1 29.39 -2.38 9.42
C MET A 1 28.21 -2.24 10.38
N THR A 2 28.42 -1.49 11.47
CA THR A 2 27.53 -1.45 12.65
C THR A 2 27.14 0.01 12.94
N ILE A 3 26.51 0.71 11.99
CA ILE A 3 26.24 2.16 12.13
C ILE A 3 24.75 2.55 12.01
N LEU A 4 23.81 1.66 11.71
CA LEU A 4 22.39 2.06 11.50
C LEU A 4 21.35 1.41 12.43
N ARG A 5 21.75 0.81 13.56
CA ARG A 5 20.78 0.13 14.46
C ARG A 5 20.16 1.00 15.58
N ASN A 6 20.67 2.21 15.86
CA ASN A 6 20.25 2.94 17.07
C ASN A 6 19.36 4.20 16.87
N CYS A 7 19.03 4.63 15.65
CA CYS A 7 18.33 5.92 15.47
C CYS A 7 16.83 5.85 15.13
N ARG A 8 16.27 4.70 14.71
CA ARG A 8 14.84 4.63 14.26
C ARG A 8 13.87 4.01 15.26
N ARG A 9 14.33 3.19 16.21
CA ARG A 9 13.43 2.53 17.19
C ARG A 9 12.87 3.51 18.25
N PHE A 10 13.53 4.65 18.47
CA PHE A 10 13.07 5.67 19.42
C PHE A 10 12.04 6.66 18.82
N LYS A 11 12.09 6.95 17.52
CA LYS A 11 11.16 7.90 16.87
C LYS A 11 9.75 7.34 16.64
N ARG A 12 9.58 6.04 16.37
CA ARG A 12 8.23 5.45 16.17
C ARG A 12 7.40 5.37 17.46
N LYS A 13 8.01 5.08 18.63
CA LYS A 13 7.29 5.06 19.92
C LYS A 13 6.86 6.46 20.40
N LEU A 14 7.61 7.51 20.09
CA LEU A 14 7.24 8.89 20.43
C LEU A 14 6.09 9.42 19.57
N ILE A 15 6.05 9.07 18.28
CA ILE A 15 4.97 9.52 17.37
C ILE A 15 3.63 8.83 17.69
N GLU A 16 3.64 7.56 18.09
CA GLU A 16 2.41 6.85 18.47
C GLU A 16 1.78 7.39 19.77
N ASN A 17 2.61 7.75 20.77
CA ASN A 17 2.11 8.32 22.03
C ASN A 17 1.66 9.79 21.89
N GLU A 18 2.34 10.62 21.10
CA GLU A 18 1.89 11.99 20.85
C GLU A 18 0.60 12.07 20.03
N CYS A 19 0.39 11.17 19.06
CA CYS A 19 -0.84 11.12 18.27
C CYS A 19 -2.05 10.75 19.14
N ILE A 20 -1.90 9.80 20.06
CA ILE A 20 -2.98 9.40 20.97
C ILE A 20 -3.33 10.56 21.91
N ILE A 21 -2.34 11.23 22.50
CA ILE A 21 -2.55 12.36 23.42
C ILE A 21 -3.19 13.56 22.71
N LYS A 22 -2.75 13.90 21.47
CA LYS A 22 -3.31 15.00 20.67
C LYS A 22 -4.77 14.72 20.24
N VAL A 23 -5.12 13.48 19.92
CA VAL A 23 -6.50 13.09 19.57
C VAL A 23 -7.44 13.14 20.78
N THR A 24 -7.00 12.74 21.97
CA THR A 24 -7.80 12.88 23.20
C THR A 24 -7.98 14.34 23.63
N ARG A 25 -6.94 15.18 23.49
CA ARG A 25 -7.02 16.62 23.81
C ARG A 25 -7.91 17.38 22.83
N TRP A 26 -7.88 17.02 21.54
CA TRP A 26 -8.78 17.59 20.52
C TRP A 26 -10.24 17.24 20.79
N LYS A 27 -10.57 16.00 21.17
CA LYS A 27 -11.96 15.59 21.51
C LYS A 27 -12.51 16.28 22.76
N SER A 28 -11.66 16.58 23.75
CA SER A 28 -12.04 17.32 24.97
C SER A 28 -12.34 18.80 24.67
N ASN A 29 -11.51 19.47 23.86
CA ASN A 29 -11.73 20.86 23.48
C ASN A 29 -12.93 21.05 22.53
N ASN A 30 -13.19 20.09 21.64
CA ASN A 30 -14.31 20.21 20.69
C ASN A 30 -15.69 20.08 21.38
N LYS A 31 -15.79 19.33 22.49
CA LYS A 31 -17.02 19.31 23.32
C LYS A 31 -17.29 20.64 24.04
N LYS A 32 -16.25 21.37 24.46
CA LYS A 32 -16.40 22.70 25.05
C LYS A 32 -16.81 23.74 24.00
N HIS A 33 -16.21 23.72 22.81
CA HIS A 33 -16.54 24.65 21.72
C HIS A 33 -17.94 24.42 21.11
N GLN A 34 -18.41 23.17 21.02
CA GLN A 34 -19.77 22.90 20.55
C GLN A 34 -20.87 23.39 21.51
N SER A 35 -20.59 23.47 22.83
CA SER A 35 -21.54 24.04 23.80
C SER A 35 -21.56 25.58 23.79
N ALA A 36 -20.45 26.22 23.44
CA ALA A 36 -20.33 27.67 23.32
C ALA A 36 -20.93 28.20 22.00
N ALA A 37 -20.72 27.49 20.88
CA ALA A 37 -21.28 27.85 19.58
C ALA A 37 -22.82 27.74 19.54
N LYS A 38 -23.39 26.79 20.31
CA LYS A 38 -24.85 26.65 20.41
C LYS A 38 -25.50 27.76 21.25
N LYS A 39 -24.77 28.38 22.18
CA LYS A 39 -25.23 29.54 22.97
C LYS A 39 -25.04 30.89 22.26
N ALA A 40 -24.13 30.97 21.28
CA ALA A 40 -23.91 32.18 20.50
C ALA A 40 -24.86 32.33 19.29
N CYS A 41 -25.48 31.23 18.82
CA CYS A 41 -26.32 31.24 17.62
C CYS A 41 -27.76 31.76 17.85
N GLU A 42 -28.18 32.02 19.09
CA GLU A 42 -29.51 32.56 19.42
C GLU A 42 -29.56 34.09 19.55
N LYS A 43 -28.46 34.81 19.28
CA LYS A 43 -28.41 36.28 19.39
C LYS A 43 -27.62 36.92 18.26
N SER A 44 -28.15 36.93 17.04
CA SER A 44 -27.91 38.01 16.06
C SER A 44 -28.61 37.69 14.74
N THR A 45 -29.79 38.27 14.54
CA THR A 45 -30.44 38.33 13.22
C THR A 45 -30.56 39.80 12.83
N THR A 46 -29.62 40.28 12.01
CA THR A 46 -29.80 41.51 11.24
C THR A 46 -29.17 41.32 9.85
N PRO A 47 -29.89 41.59 8.76
CA PRO A 47 -29.38 41.36 7.41
C PRO A 47 -28.57 42.56 6.94
N ILE A 48 -27.33 42.33 6.49
CA ILE A 48 -26.53 43.32 5.76
C ILE A 48 -26.39 42.82 4.33
N LYS A 49 -26.97 43.55 3.38
CA LYS A 49 -26.70 43.42 1.94
C LYS A 49 -25.39 44.16 1.64
N GLY A 50 -24.40 43.46 1.10
CA GLY A 50 -23.16 44.02 0.62
C GLY A 50 -22.58 43.16 -0.50
N GLU A 51 -22.41 43.77 -1.66
CA GLU A 51 -21.85 43.20 -2.89
C GLU A 51 -20.42 42.70 -2.66
N LEU A 52 -20.13 41.48 -3.10
CA LEU A 52 -18.80 40.90 -3.09
C LEU A 52 -18.46 40.40 -4.49
N ASN A 53 -17.53 41.13 -5.11
CA ASN A 53 -16.93 40.84 -6.40
C ASN A 53 -16.29 39.44 -6.41
N SER A 54 -16.58 38.70 -7.47
CA SER A 54 -16.16 37.33 -7.71
C SER A 54 -14.67 37.23 -8.00
N ILE A 55 -13.91 36.77 -7.01
CA ILE A 55 -12.56 36.21 -7.24
C ILE A 55 -12.75 34.73 -7.60
N THR A 56 -12.70 34.44 -8.90
CA THR A 56 -12.67 33.08 -9.44
C THR A 56 -11.33 32.44 -9.11
N PHE A 57 -11.28 31.66 -8.03
CA PHE A 57 -10.20 30.71 -7.81
C PHE A 57 -10.26 29.65 -8.90
N HIS A 58 -9.28 29.70 -9.80
CA HIS A 58 -9.05 28.68 -10.81
C HIS A 58 -8.54 27.42 -10.11
N THR A 59 -9.46 26.63 -9.57
CA THR A 59 -9.19 25.28 -9.06
C THR A 59 -8.77 24.44 -10.26
N GLN A 60 -7.48 24.38 -10.55
CA GLN A 60 -6.92 23.43 -11.50
C GLN A 60 -7.23 22.04 -10.96
N ASN A 61 -8.27 21.44 -11.52
CA ASN A 61 -8.57 20.02 -11.42
C ASN A 61 -7.34 19.27 -11.97
N LEU A 62 -6.43 18.90 -11.09
CA LEU A 62 -5.50 17.80 -11.31
C LEU A 62 -6.34 16.51 -11.41
N VAL A 63 -6.94 16.31 -12.58
CA VAL A 63 -7.40 15.00 -13.03
C VAL A 63 -6.14 14.16 -13.13
N MET A 64 -5.81 13.47 -12.04
CA MET A 64 -4.71 12.51 -12.00
C MET A 64 -4.88 11.57 -13.18
N SER A 65 -3.88 11.57 -14.06
CA SER A 65 -3.77 10.72 -15.23
C SER A 65 -3.56 9.27 -14.78
N THR A 66 -4.61 8.64 -14.27
CA THR A 66 -4.69 7.21 -14.04
C THR A 66 -5.26 6.55 -15.29
N HIS A 67 -4.63 6.76 -16.46
CA HIS A 67 -4.88 5.92 -17.62
C HIS A 67 -4.15 4.59 -17.44
N PHE A 68 -4.53 3.84 -16.41
CA PHE A 68 -4.19 2.43 -16.33
C PHE A 68 -5.02 1.72 -17.39
N LEU A 69 -4.39 1.37 -18.51
CA LEU A 69 -4.94 0.78 -19.75
C LEU A 69 -6.37 0.22 -19.57
N PHE A 70 -7.38 1.06 -19.86
CA PHE A 70 -8.78 0.65 -19.87
C PHE A 70 -8.96 -0.36 -21.00
N THR A 71 -9.20 -1.62 -20.67
CA THR A 71 -9.74 -2.56 -21.66
C THR A 71 -11.23 -2.26 -21.75
N ASN A 72 -11.64 -1.49 -22.78
CA ASN A 72 -13.03 -1.19 -23.08
C ASN A 72 -13.80 -2.47 -23.45
N ASN A 73 -14.15 -3.28 -22.45
CA ASN A 73 -15.11 -4.36 -22.61
C ASN A 73 -16.52 -3.76 -22.47
N ALA A 74 -17.07 -3.28 -23.59
CA ALA A 74 -18.36 -2.58 -23.66
C ALA A 74 -19.54 -3.36 -23.03
N SER A 75 -19.40 -4.66 -22.81
CA SER A 75 -20.46 -5.52 -22.27
C SER A 75 -20.63 -5.48 -20.75
N LEU A 76 -19.67 -4.94 -19.99
CA LEU A 76 -19.71 -4.99 -18.53
C LEU A 76 -20.23 -3.68 -17.91
N PRO A 77 -20.98 -3.73 -16.79
CA PRO A 77 -21.33 -2.52 -16.06
C PRO A 77 -20.08 -1.74 -15.62
N PHE A 78 -20.10 -0.41 -15.77
CA PHE A 78 -18.96 0.48 -15.44
C PHE A 78 -18.34 0.22 -14.06
N LYS A 79 -19.18 0.07 -13.02
CA LYS A 79 -18.72 -0.23 -11.64
C LYS A 79 -17.90 -1.53 -11.56
N THR A 80 -18.26 -2.53 -12.37
CA THR A 80 -17.55 -3.81 -12.44
C THR A 80 -16.21 -3.66 -13.14
N GLN A 81 -16.14 -2.84 -14.20
CA GLN A 81 -14.89 -2.54 -14.92
C GLN A 81 -13.89 -1.85 -13.99
N CYS A 82 -14.27 -0.74 -13.36
CA CYS A 82 -13.39 0.00 -12.44
C CYS A 82 -12.90 -0.86 -11.26
N SER A 83 -13.76 -1.74 -10.75
CA SER A 83 -13.40 -2.68 -9.67
C SER A 83 -12.37 -3.73 -10.11
N ARG A 84 -12.44 -4.18 -11.38
CA ARG A 84 -11.44 -5.11 -11.95
C ARG A 84 -10.12 -4.40 -12.21
N GLU A 85 -10.17 -3.21 -12.79
CA GLU A 85 -8.99 -2.38 -13.09
C GLU A 85 -8.21 -2.06 -11.82
N LYS A 86 -8.89 -1.60 -10.77
CA LYS A 86 -8.25 -1.33 -9.49
C LYS A 86 -7.52 -2.57 -8.93
N ARG A 87 -8.16 -3.74 -8.98
CA ARG A 87 -7.53 -4.99 -8.52
C ARG A 87 -6.34 -5.39 -9.38
N ASN A 88 -6.40 -5.16 -10.68
CA ASN A 88 -5.27 -5.39 -11.59
C ASN A 88 -4.10 -4.45 -11.30
N GLN A 89 -4.38 -3.17 -11.08
CA GLN A 89 -3.37 -2.18 -10.71
C GLN A 89 -2.68 -2.55 -9.39
N GLU A 90 -3.46 -2.90 -8.36
CA GLU A 90 -2.93 -3.35 -7.06
C GLU A 90 -2.07 -4.62 -7.21
N ALA A 91 -2.53 -5.61 -8.00
CA ALA A 91 -1.76 -6.83 -8.24
C ALA A 91 -0.44 -6.54 -8.97
N ILE A 92 -0.46 -5.70 -10.00
CA ILE A 92 0.72 -5.33 -10.79
C ILE A 92 1.72 -4.55 -9.93
N GLN A 93 1.27 -3.57 -9.15
CA GLN A 93 2.14 -2.81 -8.26
C GLN A 93 2.77 -3.72 -7.20
N LEU A 94 1.98 -4.59 -6.57
CA LEU A 94 2.52 -5.55 -5.61
C LEU A 94 3.51 -6.53 -6.26
N ALA A 95 3.29 -6.94 -7.51
CA ALA A 95 4.24 -7.78 -8.25
C ALA A 95 5.59 -7.11 -8.41
N VAL A 96 5.58 -5.83 -8.78
CA VAL A 96 6.80 -5.03 -8.89
C VAL A 96 7.49 -4.91 -7.54
N LEU A 97 6.75 -4.64 -6.46
CA LEU A 97 7.34 -4.56 -5.11
C LEU A 97 7.97 -5.89 -4.68
N ILE A 98 7.30 -7.02 -4.89
CA ILE A 98 7.84 -8.37 -4.59
C ILE A 98 9.09 -8.63 -5.44
N GLY A 99 9.04 -8.30 -6.73
CA GLY A 99 10.17 -8.44 -7.63
C GLY A 99 11.37 -7.62 -7.16
N LEU A 100 11.18 -6.35 -6.79
CA LEU A 100 12.25 -5.52 -6.27
C LEU A 100 12.77 -6.00 -4.92
N ALA A 101 11.88 -6.44 -4.03
CA ALA A 101 12.25 -6.98 -2.73
C ALA A 101 13.11 -8.25 -2.87
N SER A 102 12.88 -9.08 -3.89
CA SER A 102 13.71 -10.27 -4.18
C SER A 102 15.16 -9.95 -4.53
N GLN A 103 15.44 -8.70 -4.92
CA GLN A 103 16.80 -8.22 -5.17
C GLN A 103 17.52 -7.79 -3.88
N ILE A 104 16.83 -7.80 -2.74
CA ILE A 104 17.34 -7.40 -1.42
C ILE A 104 17.32 -8.58 -0.44
N CYS A 105 16.31 -9.44 -0.51
CA CYS A 105 16.10 -10.56 0.41
C CYS A 105 15.51 -11.78 -0.31
N THR A 106 15.54 -12.94 0.33
CA THR A 106 14.80 -14.13 -0.12
C THR A 106 13.35 -14.03 0.35
N LEU A 107 12.37 -14.30 -0.53
CA LEU A 107 10.95 -14.27 -0.16
C LEU A 107 10.36 -15.67 -0.23
N THR A 108 9.51 -16.00 0.74
CA THR A 108 8.60 -17.14 0.60
C THR A 108 7.23 -16.62 0.23
N VAL A 109 6.68 -17.13 -0.86
CA VAL A 109 5.37 -16.74 -1.38
C VAL A 109 4.45 -17.95 -1.51
N GLU A 110 3.18 -17.75 -1.21
CA GLU A 110 2.13 -18.77 -1.25
C GLU A 110 1.20 -18.50 -2.43
N LYS A 111 0.71 -19.57 -3.07
CA LYS A 111 -0.27 -19.48 -4.14
C LYS A 111 -1.55 -18.78 -3.64
N PRO A 112 -2.19 -17.93 -4.47
CA PRO A 112 -3.50 -17.41 -4.14
C PRO A 112 -4.51 -18.55 -3.91
N PRO A 113 -5.36 -18.48 -2.88
CA PRO A 113 -6.27 -19.58 -2.53
C PRO A 113 -7.35 -19.84 -3.59
N LYS A 114 -7.66 -18.85 -4.42
CA LYS A 114 -8.61 -18.98 -5.54
C LYS A 114 -7.95 -18.47 -6.81
N LYS A 115 -8.04 -19.25 -7.90
CA LYS A 115 -7.60 -18.80 -9.23
C LYS A 115 -8.67 -17.90 -9.86
N SER A 116 -8.26 -16.80 -10.48
CA SER A 116 -9.12 -15.87 -11.21
C SER A 116 -8.70 -15.86 -12.66
N ASN A 117 -9.68 -15.99 -13.56
CA ASN A 117 -9.45 -15.87 -15.00
C ASN A 117 -9.64 -14.43 -15.50
N VAL A 118 -10.05 -13.51 -14.62
CA VAL A 118 -10.53 -12.18 -14.99
C VAL A 118 -9.58 -11.07 -14.54
N THR A 119 -8.96 -11.24 -13.38
CA THR A 119 -8.01 -10.26 -12.83
C THR A 119 -6.66 -10.92 -12.64
N GLN A 120 -5.59 -10.13 -12.81
CA GLN A 120 -4.25 -10.50 -12.43
C GLN A 120 -4.22 -10.97 -10.98
N GLN A 121 -3.44 -12.00 -10.74
CA GLN A 121 -3.27 -12.58 -9.42
C GLN A 121 -1.83 -12.45 -9.00
N ILE A 122 -1.65 -12.23 -7.71
CA ILE A 122 -0.36 -12.08 -7.07
C ILE A 122 -0.28 -13.08 -5.92
N PRO A 123 0.82 -13.83 -5.79
CA PRO A 123 0.99 -14.71 -4.66
C PRO A 123 1.03 -13.91 -3.35
N ARG A 124 0.68 -14.57 -2.26
CA ARG A 124 0.71 -13.98 -0.93
C ARG A 124 2.14 -14.07 -0.39
N VAL A 125 2.70 -12.96 0.09
CA VAL A 125 4.00 -12.98 0.77
C VAL A 125 3.83 -13.59 2.16
N VAL A 126 4.58 -14.64 2.45
CA VAL A 126 4.56 -15.37 3.73
C VAL A 126 5.65 -14.84 4.64
N SER A 127 6.88 -14.77 4.15
CA SER A 127 8.05 -14.31 4.90
C SER A 127 9.08 -13.62 4.01
N LEU A 128 9.92 -12.81 4.67
CA LEU A 128 11.10 -12.16 4.11
C LEU A 128 12.31 -12.60 4.90
N ASP A 129 13.32 -13.14 4.23
CA ASP A 129 14.56 -13.61 4.83
C ASP A 129 15.75 -12.78 4.34
N PHE A 130 16.31 -11.97 5.24
CA PHE A 130 17.47 -11.11 5.00
C PHE A 130 18.81 -11.83 5.29
N GLY A 131 18.78 -13.14 5.55
CA GLY A 131 19.91 -13.98 5.91
C GLY A 131 20.23 -13.98 7.39
N ASN A 132 20.14 -12.82 8.06
CA ASN A 132 20.36 -12.69 9.50
C ASN A 132 19.06 -12.56 10.32
N GLU A 133 17.93 -12.34 9.65
CA GLU A 133 16.63 -12.11 10.26
C GLU A 133 15.54 -12.58 9.29
N VAL A 134 14.56 -13.31 9.82
CA VAL A 134 13.38 -13.74 9.09
C VAL A 134 12.16 -13.04 9.64
N VAL A 135 11.48 -12.28 8.79
CA VAL A 135 10.24 -11.60 9.11
C VAL A 135 9.07 -12.41 8.58
N GLU A 136 8.33 -13.05 9.47
CA GLU A 136 7.07 -13.71 9.13
C GLU A 136 5.92 -12.69 9.06
N LEU A 137 5.45 -12.37 7.85
CA LEU A 137 4.37 -11.39 7.68
C LEU A 137 3.05 -11.87 8.28
N GLY A 138 2.77 -13.17 8.22
CA GLY A 138 1.52 -13.74 8.72
C GLY A 138 1.29 -13.50 10.21
N SER A 139 2.30 -13.79 11.03
CA SER A 139 2.26 -13.60 12.48
C SER A 139 2.27 -12.12 12.86
N PHE A 140 3.06 -11.30 12.15
CA PHE A 140 3.11 -9.85 12.34
C PHE A 140 1.74 -9.19 12.10
N VAL A 141 1.11 -9.51 10.97
CA VAL A 141 -0.19 -8.99 10.58
C VAL A 141 -1.30 -9.48 11.52
N LYS A 142 -1.28 -10.77 11.88
CA LYS A 142 -2.25 -11.34 12.84
C LYS A 142 -2.20 -10.60 14.17
N THR A 143 -0.99 -10.34 14.69
CA THR A 143 -0.80 -9.60 15.94
C THR A 143 -1.31 -8.16 15.83
N ARG A 144 -1.00 -7.49 14.71
CA ARG A 144 -1.43 -6.09 14.46
C ARG A 144 -2.94 -5.94 14.36
N PHE A 145 -3.63 -6.93 13.81
CA PHE A 145 -5.07 -6.88 13.57
C PHE A 145 -5.87 -7.86 14.43
N LYS A 146 -5.30 -8.36 15.54
CA LYS A 146 -5.94 -9.34 16.42
C LYS A 146 -7.35 -8.91 16.84
N ASN A 147 -7.50 -7.63 17.19
CA ASN A 147 -8.77 -7.04 17.64
C ASN A 147 -9.87 -7.04 16.54
N LEU A 148 -9.52 -7.17 15.27
CA LEU A 148 -10.51 -7.31 14.19
C LEU A 148 -11.05 -8.74 14.11
N LEU A 149 -10.25 -9.74 14.51
CA LEU A 149 -10.61 -11.15 14.45
C LEU A 149 -11.16 -11.70 15.77
N ASP A 150 -10.71 -11.16 16.91
CA ASP A 150 -11.00 -11.65 18.26
C ASP A 150 -12.40 -11.26 18.79
N ASN A 151 -13.24 -10.64 17.97
CA ASN A 151 -14.60 -10.29 18.38
C ASN A 151 -15.48 -11.55 18.35
N SER A 152 -16.18 -11.80 19.45
CA SER A 152 -17.32 -12.72 19.50
C SER A 152 -18.39 -12.23 18.51
N TYR A 153 -18.36 -12.77 17.29
CA TYR A 153 -19.35 -12.44 16.27
C TYR A 153 -20.72 -12.92 16.73
N ARG A 154 -21.73 -12.06 16.66
CA ARG A 154 -23.11 -12.45 17.02
C ARG A 154 -23.77 -13.22 15.89
N THR A 155 -23.30 -12.99 14.66
CA THR A 155 -23.85 -13.59 13.45
C THR A 155 -22.75 -13.97 12.47
N GLU A 156 -23.04 -14.93 11.60
CA GLU A 156 -22.13 -15.36 10.53
C GLU A 156 -21.84 -14.23 9.53
N THR A 157 -22.81 -13.36 9.26
CA THR A 157 -22.65 -12.22 8.34
C THR A 157 -21.63 -11.20 8.88
N GLU A 158 -21.63 -10.95 10.18
CA GLU A 158 -20.61 -10.12 10.85
C GLU A 158 -19.22 -10.74 10.74
N ARG A 159 -19.11 -12.06 10.96
CA ARG A 159 -17.85 -12.80 10.83
C ARG A 159 -17.27 -12.69 9.42
N VAL A 160 -18.09 -12.93 8.39
CA VAL A 160 -17.67 -12.82 6.98
C VAL A 160 -17.24 -11.39 6.64
N LYS A 161 -17.96 -10.37 7.13
CA LYS A 161 -17.60 -8.96 6.93
C LYS A 161 -16.27 -8.61 7.60
N ALA A 162 -16.06 -9.05 8.84
CA ALA A 162 -14.80 -8.84 9.56
C ALA A 162 -13.62 -9.52 8.87
N LEU A 163 -13.80 -10.77 8.44
CA LEU A 163 -12.79 -11.51 7.68
C LEU A 163 -12.42 -10.81 6.37
N ARG A 164 -13.41 -10.25 5.65
CA ARG A 164 -13.16 -9.45 4.44
C ARG A 164 -12.33 -8.19 4.73
N ILE A 165 -12.65 -7.48 5.82
CA ILE A 165 -11.90 -6.29 6.24
C ILE A 165 -10.47 -6.66 6.65
N TYR A 166 -10.31 -7.73 7.43
CA TYR A 166 -9.02 -8.28 7.83
C TYR A 166 -8.16 -8.61 6.61
N ASN A 167 -8.67 -9.41 5.67
CA ASN A 167 -7.94 -9.79 4.46
C ASN A 167 -7.55 -8.58 3.61
N ARG A 168 -8.43 -7.57 3.53
CA ARG A 168 -8.10 -6.32 2.85
C ARG A 168 -6.96 -5.59 3.55
N ASN A 169 -7.00 -5.47 4.88
CA ASN A 169 -5.96 -4.81 5.66
C ASN A 169 -4.62 -5.56 5.61
N VAL A 170 -4.63 -6.89 5.58
CA VAL A 170 -3.43 -7.70 5.34
C VAL A 170 -2.78 -7.30 4.02
N HIS A 171 -3.56 -7.27 2.94
CA HIS A 171 -3.06 -6.91 1.61
C HIS A 171 -2.50 -5.47 1.57
N VAL A 172 -3.25 -4.51 2.13
CA VAL A 172 -2.80 -3.10 2.20
C VAL A 172 -1.52 -2.97 3.03
N PHE A 173 -1.46 -3.66 4.17
CA PHE A 173 -0.28 -3.64 5.02
C PHE A 173 0.93 -4.21 4.30
N THR A 174 0.81 -5.37 3.64
CA THR A 174 1.91 -5.98 2.89
C THR A 174 2.43 -5.04 1.80
N ASN A 175 1.54 -4.39 1.04
CA ASN A 175 1.93 -3.43 0.01
C ASN A 175 2.77 -2.28 0.58
N ASN A 176 2.25 -1.60 1.60
CA ASN A 176 2.92 -0.44 2.19
C ASN A 176 4.21 -0.85 2.93
N TYR A 177 4.22 -2.03 3.55
CA TYR A 177 5.41 -2.55 4.23
C TYR A 177 6.57 -2.85 3.27
N LEU A 178 6.27 -3.38 2.07
CA LEU A 178 7.30 -3.57 1.05
C LEU A 178 7.81 -2.22 0.50
N ILE A 179 6.95 -1.21 0.35
CA ILE A 179 7.37 0.15 0.01
C ILE A 179 8.35 0.70 1.06
N ASP A 180 8.02 0.55 2.35
CA ASP A 180 8.89 0.95 3.46
C ASP A 180 10.27 0.25 3.33
N ILE A 181 10.30 -1.08 3.22
CA ILE A 181 11.55 -1.86 3.09
C ILE A 181 12.38 -1.39 1.89
N LEU A 182 11.75 -1.22 0.74
CA LEU A 182 12.43 -0.79 -0.48
C LEU A 182 12.99 0.62 -0.33
N THR A 183 12.25 1.51 0.33
CA THR A 183 12.69 2.87 0.61
C THR A 183 13.92 2.89 1.51
N GLU A 184 13.98 2.01 2.52
CA GLU A 184 15.17 1.85 3.36
C GLU A 184 16.39 1.31 2.60
N ASN A 185 16.18 0.70 1.44
CA ASN A 185 17.21 0.10 0.58
C ASN A 185 17.51 0.91 -0.69
N GLY A 186 17.23 2.22 -0.68
CA GLY A 186 17.65 3.16 -1.73
C GLY A 186 16.66 3.35 -2.87
N PHE A 187 15.48 2.74 -2.80
CA PHE A 187 14.38 3.09 -3.69
C PHE A 187 13.68 4.36 -3.22
N PHE A 188 13.11 5.10 -4.16
CA PHE A 188 12.21 6.20 -3.88
C PHE A 188 10.99 6.08 -4.78
N PHE A 189 9.81 6.26 -4.20
CA PHE A 189 8.53 6.12 -4.90
C PHE A 189 7.85 7.48 -4.97
N ASN A 190 7.50 7.91 -6.18
CA ASN A 190 6.56 9.02 -6.33
C ASN A 190 5.14 8.46 -6.11
N SER A 191 4.66 8.56 -4.88
CA SER A 191 3.49 7.84 -4.38
C SER A 191 2.41 8.76 -3.83
N HIS A 192 1.19 8.22 -3.76
CA HIS A 192 0.04 8.87 -3.17
C HIS A 192 -0.86 7.85 -2.45
N LEU A 193 -1.49 8.31 -1.37
CA LEU A 193 -2.41 7.47 -0.59
C LEU A 193 -3.83 7.48 -1.19
N SER A 194 -4.42 6.29 -1.31
CA SER A 194 -5.84 6.09 -1.67
C SER A 194 -6.82 6.89 -0.80
N LYS A 195 -8.07 7.08 -1.25
CA LYS A 195 -9.10 7.78 -0.45
C LYS A 195 -9.32 7.10 0.91
N VAL A 196 -9.59 7.92 1.94
CA VAL A 196 -9.88 7.44 3.30
C VAL A 196 -11.13 6.55 3.28
N SER A 197 -11.05 5.42 3.98
CA SER A 197 -12.15 4.47 4.19
C SER A 197 -12.30 4.23 5.68
N LYS A 198 -13.55 4.01 6.14
CA LYS A 198 -13.87 3.94 7.58
C LYS A 198 -13.19 2.78 8.31
N ASN A 199 -13.03 1.63 7.64
CA ASN A 199 -12.62 0.38 8.28
C ASN A 199 -11.35 -0.25 7.70
N THR A 200 -10.79 0.34 6.65
CA THR A 200 -9.63 -0.21 5.95
C THR A 200 -8.49 0.77 5.91
N GLN A 201 -7.27 0.29 6.07
CA GLN A 201 -6.07 1.09 5.87
C GLN A 201 -6.02 1.65 4.45
N ARG A 202 -5.38 2.81 4.29
CA ARG A 202 -5.13 3.43 2.99
C ARG A 202 -3.98 2.71 2.32
N ILE A 203 -4.23 2.15 1.15
CA ILE A 203 -3.16 1.67 0.27
C ILE A 203 -2.42 2.85 -0.34
N GLU A 204 -1.11 2.70 -0.46
CA GLU A 204 -0.22 3.61 -1.16
C GLU A 204 -0.01 3.12 -2.60
N TYR A 205 -0.35 3.97 -3.56
CA TYR A 205 -0.07 3.74 -4.98
C TYR A 205 1.13 4.56 -5.39
N PHE A 206 1.87 4.09 -6.38
CA PHE A 206 3.00 4.83 -6.93
C PHE A 206 2.97 4.82 -8.46
N ASP A 207 3.42 5.95 -9.03
CA ASP A 207 3.40 6.18 -10.48
C ASP A 207 4.80 6.11 -11.08
N GLN A 208 5.83 6.35 -10.27
CA GLN A 208 7.23 6.31 -10.68
C GLN A 208 8.09 5.72 -9.57
N VAL A 209 9.15 5.03 -9.97
CA VAL A 209 10.17 4.47 -9.07
C VAL A 209 11.52 5.01 -9.49
N PHE A 210 12.31 5.38 -8.48
CA PHE A 210 13.70 5.80 -8.60
C PHE A 210 14.56 4.88 -7.74
N PHE A 211 15.82 4.69 -8.13
CA PHE A 211 16.81 3.94 -7.36
C PHE A 211 18.10 4.74 -7.28
N ASN A 212 18.56 5.01 -6.05
CA ASN A 212 19.75 5.84 -5.78
C ASN A 212 19.74 7.18 -6.54
N GLY A 213 18.60 7.89 -6.49
CA GLY A 213 18.42 9.19 -7.16
C GLY A 213 18.23 9.12 -8.68
N THR A 214 18.35 7.95 -9.29
CA THR A 214 18.17 7.78 -10.75
C THR A 214 16.78 7.26 -11.06
N PHE A 215 16.16 7.80 -12.10
CA PHE A 215 14.88 7.29 -12.60
C PHE A 215 15.00 5.81 -12.99
N PHE A 216 14.11 4.97 -12.44
CA PHE A 216 14.17 3.52 -12.61
C PHE A 216 13.02 2.97 -13.45
N MET A 217 11.77 3.38 -13.17
CA MET A 217 10.62 3.03 -14.02
C MET A 217 9.45 4.01 -13.96
N SER A 218 8.75 4.16 -15.09
CA SER A 218 7.46 4.85 -15.21
C SER A 218 6.27 3.93 -14.95
N LEU A 219 5.07 4.52 -14.85
CA LEU A 219 3.80 3.78 -14.73
C LEU A 219 3.57 2.80 -15.90
N SER A 220 3.90 3.18 -17.14
CA SER A 220 3.73 2.29 -18.30
C SER A 220 4.68 1.09 -18.25
N GLN A 221 5.94 1.32 -17.89
CA GLN A 221 6.92 0.25 -17.70
C GLN A 221 6.54 -0.66 -16.54
N MET A 222 6.02 -0.09 -15.45
CA MET A 222 5.52 -0.84 -14.30
C MET A 222 4.32 -1.73 -14.67
N ALA A 223 3.38 -1.23 -15.49
CA ALA A 223 2.28 -2.03 -15.99
C ALA A 223 2.75 -3.23 -16.82
N GLN A 224 3.71 -3.01 -17.73
CA GLN A 224 4.29 -4.07 -18.55
C GLN A 224 5.07 -5.10 -17.71
N ARG A 225 6.03 -4.64 -16.91
CA ARG A 225 6.91 -5.51 -16.10
C ARG A 225 6.13 -6.21 -14.98
N GLY A 226 5.22 -5.51 -14.32
CA GLY A 226 4.38 -6.09 -13.27
C GLY A 226 3.43 -7.16 -13.81
N LYS A 227 2.88 -7.01 -15.03
CA LYS A 227 2.11 -8.09 -15.66
C LYS A 227 2.98 -9.32 -15.95
N ALA A 228 4.21 -9.13 -16.45
CA ALA A 228 5.14 -10.23 -16.67
C ALA A 228 5.52 -10.93 -15.35
N LEU A 229 5.73 -10.17 -14.27
CA LEU A 229 5.97 -10.71 -12.92
C LEU A 229 4.77 -11.48 -12.38
N CYS A 230 3.54 -10.97 -12.54
CA CYS A 230 2.33 -11.71 -12.16
C CYS A 230 2.28 -13.08 -12.85
N ASN A 231 2.54 -13.14 -14.15
CA ASN A 231 2.56 -14.41 -14.89
C ASN A 231 3.65 -15.35 -14.34
N PHE A 232 4.89 -14.85 -14.23
CA PHE A 232 6.02 -15.60 -13.69
C PHE A 232 5.73 -16.18 -12.29
N PHE A 233 5.17 -15.37 -11.40
CA PHE A 233 4.83 -15.82 -10.06
C PHE A 233 3.70 -16.83 -10.04
N ASN A 234 2.68 -16.68 -10.88
CA ASN A 234 1.59 -17.64 -10.96
C ASN A 234 2.06 -19.00 -11.50
N GLU A 235 2.99 -19.00 -12.46
CA GLU A 235 3.62 -20.22 -12.98
C GLU A 235 4.50 -20.88 -11.90
N THR A 236 5.30 -20.08 -11.20
CA THR A 236 6.21 -20.57 -10.14
C THR A 236 5.45 -21.07 -8.91
N ALA A 237 4.29 -20.48 -8.60
CA ALA A 237 3.44 -20.84 -7.46
C ALA A 237 2.48 -22.01 -7.74
N CYS A 238 2.61 -22.70 -8.87
CA CYS A 238 1.75 -23.86 -9.18
C CYS A 238 2.01 -25.11 -8.31
N LYS A 239 3.11 -25.15 -7.53
CA LYS A 239 3.44 -26.27 -6.63
C LYS A 239 2.79 -26.10 -5.24
N PRO A 240 2.42 -27.20 -4.55
CA PRO A 240 1.46 -27.13 -3.44
C PRO A 240 1.97 -26.60 -2.08
N SER A 241 3.24 -26.24 -1.89
CA SER A 241 3.80 -26.06 -0.53
C SER A 241 4.57 -24.74 -0.28
N ASN A 242 4.21 -23.65 -0.96
CA ASN A 242 4.96 -22.39 -1.04
C ASN A 242 6.12 -22.45 -2.02
N SER A 243 6.38 -21.31 -2.65
CA SER A 243 7.51 -21.11 -3.55
C SER A 243 8.48 -20.12 -2.93
N VAL A 244 9.77 -20.45 -2.99
CA VAL A 244 10.85 -19.58 -2.52
C VAL A 244 11.38 -18.79 -3.72
N LEU A 245 11.32 -17.47 -3.62
CA LEU A 245 11.97 -16.54 -4.53
C LEU A 245 13.35 -16.23 -3.95
N VAL A 246 14.37 -16.88 -4.53
CA VAL A 246 15.75 -16.76 -4.06
C VAL A 246 16.27 -15.34 -4.26
N TYR A 247 17.05 -14.85 -3.29
CA TYR A 247 17.76 -13.58 -3.39
C TYR A 247 18.51 -13.44 -4.73
N GLN A 248 18.34 -12.31 -5.40
CA GLN A 248 18.94 -12.02 -6.72
C GLN A 248 18.59 -13.04 -7.81
N ASP A 249 17.35 -13.57 -7.83
CA ASP A 249 16.90 -14.39 -8.95
C ASP A 249 17.02 -13.61 -10.27
N GLN A 250 17.91 -14.08 -11.15
CA GLN A 250 18.25 -13.42 -12.40
C GLN A 250 17.04 -13.28 -13.33
N ARG A 251 16.10 -14.25 -13.31
CA ARG A 251 14.89 -14.20 -14.15
C ARG A 251 14.01 -13.02 -13.76
N ILE A 252 13.88 -12.76 -12.45
CA ILE A 252 13.15 -11.61 -11.93
C ILE A 252 13.89 -10.31 -12.27
N ALA A 253 15.22 -10.30 -12.11
CA ALA A 253 16.06 -9.15 -12.44
C ALA A 253 15.97 -8.77 -13.93
N ASP A 254 15.91 -9.75 -14.82
CA ASP A 254 15.78 -9.57 -16.27
C ASP A 254 14.42 -8.97 -16.63
N ILE A 255 13.33 -9.48 -16.03
CA ILE A 255 11.98 -8.90 -16.20
C ILE A 255 11.95 -7.44 -15.73
N LEU A 256 12.59 -7.17 -14.59
CA LEU A 256 12.69 -5.83 -14.03
C LEU A 256 13.66 -4.91 -14.78
N LYS A 257 14.53 -5.46 -15.64
CA LYS A 257 15.66 -4.76 -16.27
C LYS A 257 16.53 -4.03 -15.25
N VAL A 258 16.82 -4.66 -14.11
CA VAL A 258 17.68 -4.08 -13.08
C VAL A 258 19.10 -3.93 -13.66
N PRO A 259 19.71 -2.73 -13.65
CA PRO A 259 21.08 -2.59 -14.07
C PRO A 259 21.97 -3.46 -13.18
N LYS A 260 22.84 -4.27 -13.78
CA LYS A 260 23.77 -5.14 -13.03
C LYS A 260 24.54 -4.28 -12.04
N ARG A 261 24.45 -4.59 -10.74
CA ARG A 261 25.32 -3.94 -9.74
C ARG A 261 26.75 -4.16 -10.21
N LYS A 262 27.49 -3.09 -10.48
CA LYS A 262 28.94 -3.20 -10.60
C LYS A 262 29.40 -3.83 -9.30
N SER A 263 30.00 -5.01 -9.36
CA SER A 263 30.71 -5.57 -8.22
C SER A 263 31.62 -4.45 -7.73
N ILE A 264 31.48 -4.05 -6.46
CA ILE A 264 32.44 -3.16 -5.84
C ILE A 264 33.70 -4.02 -5.76
N SER A 265 34.51 -4.00 -6.81
CA SER A 265 35.84 -4.56 -6.80
C SER A 265 36.62 -3.74 -5.79
N ASN A 266 36.79 -4.33 -4.60
CA ASN A 266 37.72 -3.99 -3.54
C ASN A 266 38.35 -2.59 -3.65
N PHE A 267 37.83 -1.65 -2.86
CA PHE A 267 38.70 -0.62 -2.30
C PHE A 267 39.70 -1.36 -1.40
N ASN A 268 40.87 -1.65 -1.96
CA ASN A 268 42.08 -1.98 -1.20
C ASN A 268 42.58 -0.72 -0.52
#